data_AF-A0A7C5B6W9-F1
#
_entry.id   AF-A0A7C5B6W9-F1
#
_cell.length_a   1.000
_cell.length_b   1.000
_cell.length_c   1.000
_cell.angle_alpha   90.00
_cell.angle_beta   90.00
_cell.angle_gamma   90.00
#
_symmetry.space_group_name_H-M   'P 1'
#
loop_
_entity.id
_entity.type
_entity.pdbx_description
1 polymer ?
#
loop_
_entity_poly.entity_id
_entity_poly.type
_entity_poly.pdbx_seq_one_letter_code
_entity_poly.pdbx_strand_id
1 'polypeptide(L)'
;MNRQLPNMNDDLIERIKERVKVHLGNNLGVENKQSVAHRWEHILRVERNALQIASNYEGVNLEALQIASILHDVDQPYDKKKEHARASAILARKFLSEEGAKEELTELVSKIIE
;
A
#
# COMPACT_ATOMS: atom_id res chain seq x y z
N MET A 1 19.65 -23.95 -2.70
CA MET A 1 18.90 -22.74 -3.13
C MET A 1 18.80 -21.80 -1.94
N ASN A 2 19.74 -20.87 -1.79
CA ASN A 2 19.70 -19.86 -0.72
C ASN A 2 18.72 -18.76 -1.13
N ARG A 3 17.49 -18.78 -0.58
CA ARG A 3 16.68 -17.56 -0.50
C ARG A 3 17.33 -16.67 0.54
N GLN A 4 18.15 -15.73 0.10
CA GLN A 4 18.52 -14.59 0.94
C GLN A 4 17.22 -13.88 1.31
N LEU A 5 16.93 -13.82 2.60
CA LEU A 5 15.88 -12.96 3.14
C LEU A 5 16.38 -11.52 2.94
N PRO A 6 15.58 -10.62 2.33
CA PRO A 6 16.01 -9.24 2.10
C PRO A 6 16.30 -8.53 3.43
N ASN A 7 17.41 -7.77 3.45
CA ASN A 7 17.94 -7.03 4.60
C ASN A 7 16.86 -6.15 5.26
N MET A 8 16.66 -6.37 6.57
CA MET A 8 15.59 -5.76 7.39
C MET A 8 15.73 -4.25 7.67
N ASN A 9 16.59 -3.49 6.96
CA ASN A 9 16.77 -2.04 7.19
C ASN A 9 16.64 -1.15 5.93
N ASP A 10 16.50 -1.70 4.71
CA ASP A 10 16.45 -0.89 3.47
C ASP A 10 15.17 -1.05 2.64
N ASP A 11 14.28 -1.99 2.96
CA ASP A 11 13.12 -2.28 2.13
C ASP A 11 12.02 -1.22 2.30
N LEU A 12 11.86 -0.39 1.26
CA LEU A 12 10.82 0.65 1.17
C LEU A 12 9.43 0.07 1.45
N ILE A 13 9.18 -1.16 1.02
CA ILE A 13 7.90 -1.84 1.21
C ILE A 13 7.58 -2.01 2.69
N GLU A 14 8.55 -2.45 3.51
CA GLU A 14 8.33 -2.64 4.94
C GLU A 14 8.09 -1.32 5.68
N ARG A 15 8.79 -0.25 5.28
CA ARG A 15 8.52 1.10 5.81
C ARG A 15 7.10 1.57 5.48
N ILE A 16 6.66 1.35 4.24
CA ILE A 16 5.30 1.66 3.80
C ILE A 16 4.26 0.83 4.57
N LYS A 17 4.51 -0.47 4.80
CA LYS A 17 3.63 -1.32 5.61
C LYS A 17 3.46 -0.79 7.03
N GLU A 18 4.56 -0.44 7.69
CA GLU A 18 4.50 0.12 9.04
C GLU A 18 3.78 1.48 9.05
N ARG A 19 4.04 2.33 8.06
CA ARG A 19 3.35 3.63 7.89
C ARG A 19 1.84 3.46 7.75
N VAL A 20 1.40 2.52 6.92
CA VAL A 20 -0.03 2.21 6.73
C VAL A 20 -0.64 1.66 8.01
N LYS A 21 0.04 0.75 8.70
CA LYS A 21 -0.43 0.19 9.97
C LYS A 21 -0.62 1.27 11.04
N VAL A 22 0.33 2.19 11.17
CA VAL A 22 0.24 3.36 12.06
C VAL A 22 -0.89 4.29 11.64
N HIS A 23 -1.04 4.57 10.34
CA HIS A 23 -2.11 5.43 9.83
C HIS A 23 -3.51 4.85 10.12
N LEU A 24 -3.71 3.55 9.85
CA LEU A 24 -4.94 2.84 10.18
C LEU A 24 -5.22 2.81 11.68
N GLY A 25 -4.17 2.70 12.51
CA GLY A 25 -4.26 2.77 13.97
C GLY A 25 -4.64 4.16 14.50
N ASN A 26 -4.11 5.23 13.90
CA ASN A 26 -4.35 6.60 14.34
C ASN A 26 -5.74 7.14 13.91
N ASN A 27 -6.31 6.60 12.82
CA ASN A 27 -7.67 6.92 12.37
C ASN A 27 -8.79 6.22 13.19
N LEU A 28 -8.46 5.63 14.35
CA LEU A 28 -9.43 5.00 15.27
C LEU A 28 -10.31 6.00 16.06
N GLY A 29 -10.14 7.30 15.84
CA GLY A 29 -11.10 8.29 16.31
C GLY A 29 -12.28 8.38 15.36
N VAL A 30 -13.49 8.22 15.90
CA VAL A 30 -14.79 8.45 15.25
C VAL A 30 -15.37 7.23 14.48
N GLU A 31 -16.12 6.42 15.23
CA GLU A 31 -17.28 5.64 14.77
C GLU A 31 -17.13 4.76 13.52
N ASN A 32 -16.21 3.78 13.52
CA ASN A 32 -16.09 2.86 12.39
C ASN A 32 -15.99 1.38 12.81
N LYS A 33 -17.04 0.60 12.50
CA LYS A 33 -17.29 -0.81 12.88
C LYS A 33 -16.34 -1.85 12.25
N GLN A 34 -15.22 -1.45 11.65
CA GLN A 34 -14.20 -2.36 11.11
C GLN A 34 -12.90 -2.19 11.90
N SER A 35 -12.50 -3.26 12.60
CA SER A 35 -11.23 -3.28 13.34
C SER A 35 -10.06 -2.99 12.40
N VAL A 36 -9.04 -2.30 12.91
CA VAL A 36 -7.76 -2.10 12.21
C VAL A 36 -7.18 -3.42 11.71
N ALA A 37 -7.35 -4.49 12.49
CA ALA A 37 -6.97 -5.84 12.11
C ALA A 37 -7.68 -6.30 10.83
N HIS A 38 -9.00 -6.10 10.69
CA HIS A 38 -9.72 -6.52 9.48
C HIS A 38 -9.29 -5.73 8.23
N ARG A 39 -8.99 -4.43 8.36
CA ARG A 39 -8.47 -3.63 7.24
C ARG A 39 -7.05 -4.02 6.85
N TRP A 40 -6.20 -4.25 7.84
CA TRP A 40 -4.84 -4.72 7.61
C TRP A 40 -4.81 -6.11 6.96
N GLU A 41 -5.63 -7.04 7.47
CA GLU A 41 -5.79 -8.38 6.88
C GLU A 41 -6.35 -8.34 5.46
N HIS A 42 -7.24 -7.38 5.16
CA HIS A 42 -7.71 -7.14 3.81
C HIS A 42 -6.58 -6.73 2.88
N ILE A 43 -5.78 -5.72 3.27
CA ILE A 43 -4.64 -5.23 2.48
C ILE A 43 -3.64 -6.36 2.22
N LEU A 44 -3.27 -7.14 3.24
CA LEU A 44 -2.34 -8.27 3.10
C LEU A 44 -2.88 -9.37 2.16
N ARG A 45 -4.20 -9.59 2.14
CA ARG A 45 -4.82 -10.54 1.21
C ARG A 45 -4.75 -10.03 -0.23
N VAL A 46 -5.00 -8.74 -0.45
CA VAL A 46 -4.89 -8.11 -1.77
C VAL A 46 -3.44 -8.17 -2.29
N GLU A 47 -2.47 -7.81 -1.44
CA GLU A 47 -1.04 -7.90 -1.75
C GLU A 47 -0.65 -9.33 -2.20
N ARG A 48 -1.04 -10.35 -1.42
CA ARG A 48 -0.76 -11.76 -1.76
C ARG A 48 -1.38 -12.18 -3.08
N ASN A 49 -2.63 -11.81 -3.31
CA ASN A 49 -3.33 -12.14 -4.56
C ASN A 49 -2.67 -11.43 -5.76
N ALA A 50 -2.29 -10.16 -5.61
CA ALA A 50 -1.62 -9.39 -6.65
C ALA A 50 -0.26 -10.03 -7.03
N LEU A 51 0.55 -10.40 -6.04
CA LEU A 51 1.83 -11.08 -6.26
C LEU A 51 1.65 -12.46 -6.92
N GLN A 52 0.63 -13.22 -6.51
CA GLN A 52 0.31 -14.52 -7.11
C GLN A 52 -0.18 -14.36 -8.56
N ILE A 53 -0.94 -13.32 -8.87
CA ILE A 53 -1.34 -13.04 -10.26
C ILE A 53 -0.11 -12.67 -11.06
N ALA A 54 0.69 -11.73 -10.57
CA ALA A 54 1.90 -11.25 -11.22
C ALA A 54 2.94 -12.35 -11.49
N SER A 55 3.01 -13.40 -10.69
CA SER A 55 3.91 -14.53 -10.96
C SER A 55 3.61 -15.28 -12.26
N ASN A 56 2.45 -15.04 -12.87
CA ASN A 56 2.06 -15.60 -14.18
C ASN A 56 2.39 -14.67 -15.36
N TYR A 57 2.98 -13.50 -15.12
CA TYR A 57 3.28 -12.50 -16.15
C TYR A 57 4.75 -12.07 -16.09
N GLU A 58 5.38 -11.93 -17.25
CA GLU A 58 6.73 -11.37 -17.38
C GLU A 58 6.68 -9.83 -17.49
N GLY A 59 7.74 -9.16 -17.04
CA GLY A 59 7.86 -7.69 -17.15
C GLY A 59 7.05 -6.89 -16.13
N VAL A 60 6.43 -7.53 -15.13
CA VAL A 60 5.70 -6.83 -14.06
C VAL A 60 6.68 -6.19 -13.08
N ASN A 61 6.49 -4.90 -12.81
CA ASN A 61 7.20 -4.23 -11.71
C ASN A 61 6.57 -4.64 -10.37
N LEU A 62 7.14 -5.68 -9.75
CA LEU A 62 6.64 -6.25 -8.50
C LEU A 62 6.69 -5.26 -7.33
N GLU A 63 7.71 -4.39 -7.29
CA GLU A 63 7.84 -3.36 -6.25
C GLU A 63 6.67 -2.37 -6.34
N ALA A 64 6.42 -1.82 -7.52
CA ALA A 64 5.30 -0.89 -7.74
C ALA A 64 3.94 -1.56 -7.49
N LEU A 65 3.77 -2.82 -7.92
CA LEU A 65 2.53 -3.57 -7.69
C LEU A 65 2.27 -3.81 -6.21
N GLN A 66 3.31 -4.20 -5.45
CA GLN A 66 3.21 -4.50 -4.04
C GLN A 66 2.87 -3.23 -3.25
N ILE A 67 3.59 -2.14 -3.53
CA ILE A 67 3.34 -0.83 -2.90
C ILE A 67 1.93 -0.32 -3.23
N ALA A 68 1.52 -0.39 -4.51
CA ALA A 68 0.18 0.01 -4.91
C ALA A 68 -0.90 -0.83 -4.23
N SER A 69 -0.70 -2.14 -4.11
CA SER A 69 -1.62 -3.04 -3.40
C SER A 69 -1.73 -2.72 -1.91
N ILE A 70 -0.66 -2.23 -1.29
CA ILE A 70 -0.67 -1.81 0.12
C ILE A 70 -1.40 -0.46 0.30
N LEU A 71 -1.23 0.46 -0.65
CA LEU A 71 -1.71 1.83 -0.56
C LEU A 71 -3.07 2.10 -1.25
N HIS A 72 -3.61 1.15 -2.02
CA HIS A 72 -4.81 1.38 -2.84
C HIS A 72 -6.05 1.80 -2.04
N ASP A 73 -6.15 1.39 -0.77
CA ASP A 73 -7.32 1.58 0.09
C ASP A 73 -6.93 2.22 1.45
N VAL A 74 -5.84 3.01 1.44
CA VAL A 74 -5.28 3.64 2.65
C VAL A 74 -6.14 4.78 3.19
N ASP A 75 -6.86 5.50 2.32
CA ASP A 75 -7.79 6.55 2.70
C ASP A 75 -9.21 6.17 2.29
N GLN A 76 -9.99 5.68 3.27
CA GLN A 76 -11.37 5.24 3.05
C GLN A 76 -12.35 5.95 4.03
N PRO A 77 -12.57 7.27 3.91
CA PRO A 77 -13.59 7.95 4.71
C PRO A 77 -14.99 7.39 4.42
N TYR A 78 -15.77 7.11 5.46
CA TYR A 78 -17.05 6.38 5.33
C TYR A 78 -18.06 7.06 4.37
N ASP A 79 -17.97 8.38 4.19
CA ASP A 79 -18.97 9.20 3.50
C ASP A 79 -18.63 9.63 2.06
N LYS A 80 -17.44 9.31 1.52
CA LYS A 80 -17.00 9.83 0.21
C LYS A 80 -16.52 8.77 -0.81
N LYS A 81 -17.33 7.73 -1.02
CA LYS A 81 -17.01 6.61 -1.95
C LYS A 81 -16.54 7.01 -3.35
N LYS A 82 -16.92 8.18 -3.87
CA LYS A 82 -16.55 8.64 -5.21
C LYS A 82 -15.13 9.23 -5.33
N GLU A 83 -14.46 9.55 -4.22
CA GLU A 83 -13.16 10.24 -4.24
C GLU A 83 -12.02 9.44 -3.60
N HIS A 84 -12.30 8.24 -3.07
CA HIS A 84 -11.34 7.44 -2.30
C HIS A 84 -10.11 6.99 -3.07
N ALA A 85 -10.26 6.63 -4.35
CA ALA A 85 -9.12 6.27 -5.19
C ALA A 85 -8.14 7.45 -5.33
N ARG A 86 -8.66 8.64 -5.62
CA ARG A 86 -7.86 9.87 -5.74
C ARG A 86 -7.25 10.27 -4.39
N ALA A 87 -8.01 10.17 -3.30
CA ALA A 87 -7.53 10.47 -1.96
C ALA A 87 -6.42 9.50 -1.52
N SER A 88 -6.61 8.20 -1.78
CA SER A 88 -5.61 7.16 -1.56
C SER A 88 -4.37 7.37 -2.43
N ALA A 89 -4.51 7.78 -3.70
CA ALA A 89 -3.38 8.13 -4.56
C ALA A 89 -2.60 9.36 -4.04
N ILE A 90 -3.28 10.39 -3.54
CA ILE A 90 -2.62 11.55 -2.92
C ILE A 90 -1.87 11.13 -1.65
N LEU A 91 -2.49 10.30 -0.80
CA LEU A 91 -1.86 9.83 0.42
C LEU A 91 -0.68 8.88 0.12
N ALA A 92 -0.81 8.04 -0.92
CA ALA A 92 0.27 7.19 -1.41
C ALA A 92 1.48 8.00 -1.87
N ARG A 93 1.27 9.09 -2.65
CA ARG A 93 2.35 10.01 -3.03
C ARG A 93 3.07 10.59 -1.82
N LYS A 94 2.29 11.04 -0.84
CA LYS A 94 2.83 11.61 0.40
C LYS A 94 3.69 10.59 1.15
N PHE A 95 3.18 9.39 1.38
CA PHE A 95 3.93 8.35 2.09
C PHE A 95 5.20 7.93 1.34
N LEU A 96 5.13 7.75 0.03
CA LEU A 96 6.30 7.38 -0.76
C LEU A 96 7.37 8.46 -0.77
N SER A 97 6.98 9.72 -0.93
CA SER A 97 7.91 10.85 -0.88
C SER A 97 8.56 11.01 0.49
N GLU A 98 7.79 10.87 1.58
CA GLU A 98 8.31 10.95 2.96
C GLU A 98 9.29 9.81 3.29
N GLU A 99 9.11 8.63 2.69
CA GLU A 99 9.98 7.45 2.86
C GLU A 99 11.17 7.40 1.89
N GLY A 100 11.36 8.47 1.10
CA GLY A 100 12.50 8.64 0.19
C GLY A 100 12.39 7.86 -1.13
N ALA A 101 11.19 7.46 -1.56
CA ALA A 101 10.99 6.79 -2.83
C ALA A 101 11.34 7.71 -4.01
N LYS A 102 11.80 7.11 -5.11
CA LYS A 102 12.04 7.84 -6.36
C LYS A 102 10.73 8.39 -6.93
N GLU A 103 10.81 9.52 -7.61
CA GLU A 103 9.66 10.16 -8.25
C GLU A 103 9.00 9.24 -9.29
N GLU A 104 9.80 8.52 -10.10
CA GLU A 104 9.30 7.53 -11.07
C GLU A 104 8.43 6.44 -10.41
N LEU A 105 8.87 5.90 -9.28
CA LEU A 105 8.12 4.88 -8.53
C LEU A 105 6.85 5.48 -7.92
N THR A 106 6.96 6.71 -7.42
CA THR A 106 5.86 7.44 -6.80
C THR A 106 4.75 7.72 -7.82
N GLU A 107 5.09 8.19 -9.01
CA GLU A 107 4.15 8.41 -10.11
C GLU A 107 3.52 7.10 -10.60
N LEU A 108 4.34 6.04 -10.77
CA LEU A 108 3.86 4.75 -11.22
C LEU A 108 2.83 4.16 -10.25
N VAL A 109 3.14 4.15 -8.95
CA VAL A 109 2.21 3.68 -7.92
C VAL A 109 0.92 4.50 -7.93
N SER A 110 1.03 5.82 -8.04
CA SER A 110 -0.15 6.70 -8.05
C SER A 110 -1.09 6.40 -9.20
N LYS A 111 -0.53 6.17 -10.40
CA LYS A 111 -1.29 5.78 -11.61
C LYS A 111 -1.89 4.39 -11.54
N ILE A 112 -1.41 3.51 -10.67
CA ILE A 112 -2.02 2.19 -10.46
C ILE A 112 -3.26 2.32 -9.55
N ILE A 113 -3.27 3.31 -8.66
CA ILE A 113 -4.35 3.53 -7.68
C ILE A 113 -5.53 4.32 -8.30
N GLU A 114 -5.26 5.27 -9.20
CA GLU A 114 -6.28 6.12 -9.88
C GLU A 114 -6.41 5.82 -11.38
#